data_AF-A0AAE3G938-F1
#
_entry.id   AF-A0AAE3G938-F1
#
_cell.length_a   1.000
_cell.length_b   1.000
_cell.length_c   1.000
_cell.angle_alpha   90.00
_cell.angle_beta   90.00
_cell.angle_gamma   90.00
#
_symmetry.space_group_name_H-M   'P 1'
#
loop_
_entity.id
_entity.type
_entity.pdbx_description
1 polymer ?
#
loop_
_entity_poly.entity_id
_entity_poly.type
_entity_poly.pdbx_seq_one_letter_code
_entity_poly.pdbx_strand_id
1 'polypeptide(L)'
;MDNNGSEEELRASVEAYVDMHRLEGNGQAFTKKSYYEALADRFGRTVKSYEYLMQNISYVYSLQGRRWVSGLRPARNVGTNVIRILEKLIAASEGQQLGSNSDFDAAVEKLRKKPPATPPKGNKKPASVESSVTQFVRDPDVVAWVLVQAAGRCECCDAPAPFHREDGSPFLEVHHVQRLADGGEGL
;
A
#
# COMPACT_ATOMS: atom_id res chain seq x y z
N MET A 1 27.46 4.01 -20.89
CA MET A 1 27.00 4.73 -19.69
C MET A 1 25.85 3.91 -19.16
N ASP A 2 26.18 3.04 -18.21
CA ASP A 2 25.44 1.80 -18.01
C ASP A 2 24.23 2.07 -17.12
N ASN A 3 23.08 2.22 -17.77
CA ASN A 3 21.81 2.56 -17.15
C ASN A 3 21.32 1.46 -16.17
N ASN A 4 21.92 0.28 -16.22
CA ASN A 4 21.51 -0.89 -15.44
C ASN A 4 21.94 -0.83 -13.97
N GLY A 5 23.11 -0.24 -13.67
CA GLY A 5 23.63 -0.17 -12.29
C GLY A 5 22.84 0.78 -11.38
N SER A 6 22.35 1.90 -11.93
CA SER A 6 21.54 2.88 -11.20
C SER A 6 20.14 2.34 -10.87
N GLU A 7 19.53 1.56 -11.78
CA GLU A 7 18.21 0.98 -11.55
C GLU A 7 18.24 -0.16 -10.53
N GLU A 8 19.27 -1.01 -10.57
CA GLU A 8 19.46 -2.07 -9.57
C GLU A 8 19.75 -1.50 -8.18
N GLU A 9 20.59 -0.46 -8.08
CA GLU A 9 20.87 0.24 -6.83
C GLU A 9 19.60 0.82 -6.21
N LEU A 10 18.78 1.51 -7.01
CA LEU A 10 17.50 2.08 -6.56
C LEU A 10 16.54 0.98 -6.11
N ARG A 11 16.44 -0.12 -6.86
CA ARG A 11 15.57 -1.26 -6.51
C ARG A 11 15.97 -1.88 -5.18
N ALA A 12 17.25 -2.20 -5.00
CA ALA A 12 17.76 -2.78 -3.76
C ALA A 12 17.57 -1.83 -2.55
N SER A 13 17.69 -0.51 -2.78
CA SER A 13 17.46 0.49 -1.75
C SER A 13 15.98 0.56 -1.34
N VAL A 14 15.08 0.43 -2.31
CA VAL A 14 13.63 0.35 -2.05
C VAL A 14 13.28 -0.93 -1.30
N GLU A 15 13.82 -2.09 -1.72
CA GLU A 15 13.62 -3.37 -1.03
C GLU A 15 14.08 -3.31 0.43
N ALA A 16 15.26 -2.74 0.68
CA ALA A 16 15.77 -2.50 2.03
C ALA A 16 14.84 -1.60 2.86
N TYR A 17 14.33 -0.51 2.26
CA TYR A 17 13.40 0.39 2.93
C TYR A 17 12.08 -0.30 3.29
N VAL A 18 11.50 -1.04 2.34
CA VAL A 18 10.27 -1.80 2.52
C VAL A 18 10.42 -2.84 3.62
N ASP A 19 11.55 -3.55 3.67
CA ASP A 19 11.82 -4.52 4.73
C ASP A 19 11.94 -3.85 6.11
N MET A 20 12.64 -2.71 6.22
CA MET A 20 12.68 -1.93 7.46
C MET A 20 11.29 -1.47 7.89
N HIS A 21 10.48 -0.97 6.96
CA HIS A 21 9.10 -0.55 7.23
C HIS A 21 8.23 -1.72 7.74
N ARG A 22 8.39 -2.91 7.13
CA ARG A 22 7.71 -4.14 7.55
C ARG A 22 8.14 -4.60 8.95
N LEU A 23 9.45 -4.62 9.23
CA LEU A 23 9.98 -4.99 10.54
C LEU A 23 9.47 -4.03 11.62
N GLU A 24 9.46 -2.72 11.33
CA GLU A 24 8.92 -1.71 12.24
C GLU A 24 7.42 -1.91 12.51
N GLY A 25 6.62 -2.15 11.46
CA GLY A 25 5.18 -2.42 11.60
C GLY A 25 4.88 -3.69 12.40
N ASN A 26 5.78 -4.68 12.38
CA ASN A 26 5.67 -5.91 13.17
C ASN A 26 6.27 -5.78 14.59
N GLY A 27 6.78 -4.60 14.97
CA GLY A 27 7.46 -4.39 16.24
C GLY A 27 8.79 -5.15 16.38
N GLN A 28 9.37 -5.63 15.28
CA GLN A 28 10.65 -6.32 15.27
C GLN A 28 11.80 -5.31 15.28
N ALA A 29 12.81 -5.56 16.12
CA ALA A 29 13.99 -4.71 16.17
C ALA A 29 14.84 -4.86 14.90
N PHE A 30 15.34 -3.74 14.38
CA PHE A 30 16.28 -3.70 13.26
C PHE A 30 17.24 -2.53 13.41
N THR A 31 18.39 -2.61 12.73
CA THR A 31 19.41 -1.55 12.75
C THR A 31 19.58 -0.95 11.36
N LYS A 32 19.08 0.28 11.15
CA LYS A 32 19.17 1.00 9.87
C LYS A 32 20.58 1.03 9.29
N LYS A 33 21.59 1.26 10.14
CA LYS A 33 23.01 1.31 9.76
C LYS A 33 23.46 0.03 9.03
N SER A 34 22.98 -1.13 9.47
CA SER A 34 23.31 -2.42 8.84
C SER A 34 22.83 -2.50 7.39
N TYR A 35 21.64 -1.96 7.09
CA TYR A 35 21.13 -1.90 5.71
C TYR A 35 21.98 -0.96 4.85
N TYR A 36 22.39 0.18 5.40
CA TYR A 36 23.18 1.16 4.66
C TYR A 36 24.59 0.65 4.37
N GLU A 37 25.21 -0.05 5.32
CA GLU A 37 26.50 -0.71 5.14
C GLU A 37 26.42 -1.81 4.09
N ALA A 38 25.39 -2.66 4.15
CA ALA A 38 25.18 -3.70 3.14
C ALA A 38 24.99 -3.14 1.71
N LEU A 39 24.25 -2.04 1.56
CA LEU A 39 24.08 -1.36 0.28
C LEU A 39 25.37 -0.67 -0.19
N ALA A 40 26.09 -0.02 0.73
CA ALA A 40 27.40 0.59 0.49
C ALA A 40 28.43 -0.41 -0.03
N ASP A 41 28.51 -1.57 0.61
CA ASP A 41 29.42 -2.64 0.23
C ASP A 41 29.03 -3.24 -1.14
N ARG A 42 27.73 -3.37 -1.43
CA ARG A 42 27.23 -3.96 -2.69
C ARG A 42 27.45 -3.04 -3.91
N PHE A 43 27.23 -1.74 -3.77
CA PHE A 43 27.20 -0.80 -4.89
C PHE A 43 28.35 0.22 -4.88
N GLY A 44 29.26 0.15 -3.89
CA GLY A 44 30.44 1.00 -3.82
C GLY A 44 30.14 2.47 -3.51
N ARG A 45 29.10 2.75 -2.72
CA ARG A 45 28.70 4.11 -2.31
C ARG A 45 28.87 4.32 -0.81
N THR A 46 28.69 5.57 -0.36
CA THR A 46 28.79 5.89 1.06
C THR A 46 27.49 5.57 1.81
N VAL A 47 27.60 5.17 3.07
CA VAL A 47 26.46 5.00 3.99
C VAL A 47 25.53 6.22 3.99
N LYS A 48 26.10 7.43 3.95
CA LYS A 48 25.35 8.70 3.93
C LYS A 48 24.51 8.87 2.65
N SER A 49 24.96 8.32 1.51
CA SER A 49 24.20 8.34 0.26
C SER A 49 22.90 7.53 0.40
N TYR A 50 22.96 6.38 1.07
CA TYR A 50 21.76 5.55 1.32
C TYR A 50 20.84 6.15 2.35
N GLU A 51 21.36 6.81 3.39
CA GLU A 51 20.51 7.55 4.33
C GLU A 51 19.67 8.61 3.61
N TYR A 52 20.28 9.40 2.72
CA TYR A 52 19.55 10.39 1.91
C TYR A 52 18.56 9.72 0.94
N LEU A 53 18.92 8.60 0.34
CA LEU A 53 18.01 7.84 -0.53
C LEU A 53 16.80 7.31 0.24
N MET A 54 16.99 6.84 1.48
CA MET A 54 15.88 6.45 2.35
C MET A 54 14.97 7.63 2.67
N GLN A 55 15.51 8.83 2.88
CA GLN A 55 14.69 10.04 3.08
C GLN A 55 13.88 10.41 1.83
N ASN A 56 14.42 10.16 0.63
CA ASN A 56 13.67 10.33 -0.63
C ASN A 56 12.52 9.32 -0.72
N ILE A 57 12.73 8.08 -0.27
CA ILE A 57 11.67 7.06 -0.21
C ILE A 57 10.61 7.44 0.84
N SER A 58 11.02 7.90 2.03
CA SER A 58 10.11 8.43 3.05
C SER A 58 9.23 9.57 2.52
N TYR A 59 9.80 10.43 1.66
CA TYR A 59 9.03 11.49 1.00
C TYR A 59 7.94 10.92 0.10
N VAL A 60 8.23 9.89 -0.70
CA VAL A 60 7.22 9.21 -1.52
C VAL A 60 6.13 8.56 -0.66
N TYR A 61 6.47 7.92 0.46
CA TYR A 61 5.47 7.40 1.41
C TYR A 61 4.57 8.52 1.96
N SER A 62 5.16 9.67 2.30
CA SER A 62 4.40 10.82 2.80
C SER A 62 3.41 11.38 1.77
N LEU A 63 3.79 11.41 0.49
CA LEU A 63 2.89 11.82 -0.60
C LEU A 63 1.71 10.86 -0.76
N GLN A 64 1.90 9.58 -0.46
CA GLN A 64 0.85 8.56 -0.48
C GLN A 64 0.01 8.53 0.82
N GLY A 65 0.24 9.47 1.75
CA GLY A 65 -0.45 9.51 3.04
C GLY A 65 -0.07 8.38 3.98
N ARG A 66 1.04 7.66 3.71
CA ARG A 66 1.52 6.55 4.53
C ARG A 66 2.50 7.04 5.59
N ARG A 67 2.62 6.28 6.69
CA ARG A 67 3.73 6.46 7.63
C ARG A 67 5.03 5.95 7.00
N TRP A 68 6.13 6.61 7.33
CA TRP A 68 7.48 6.23 6.91
C TRP A 68 8.24 5.62 8.09
N VAL A 69 9.38 4.97 7.81
CA VAL A 69 10.23 4.36 8.83
C VAL A 69 10.65 5.42 9.86
N SER A 70 10.41 5.20 11.15
CA SER A 70 10.64 6.21 12.19
C SER A 70 12.09 6.69 12.16
N GLY A 71 12.31 7.99 12.38
CA GLY A 71 13.65 8.59 12.31
C GLY A 71 14.21 8.82 10.90
N LEU A 72 13.52 8.38 9.84
CA LEU A 72 13.86 8.74 8.44
C LEU A 72 12.90 9.78 7.92
N ARG A 73 13.10 11.04 8.36
CA ARG A 73 12.22 12.14 7.94
C ARG A 73 12.23 12.33 6.42
N PRO A 74 11.07 12.55 5.79
CA PRO A 74 10.95 12.91 4.38
C PRO A 74 11.94 13.99 3.96
N ALA A 75 12.63 13.76 2.84
CA ALA A 75 13.45 14.78 2.21
C ALA A 75 12.61 16.01 1.83
N ARG A 76 13.18 17.20 1.93
CA ARG A 76 12.45 18.45 1.65
C ARG A 76 12.07 18.61 0.18
N ASN A 77 12.94 18.17 -0.72
CA ASN A 77 12.77 18.32 -2.17
C ASN A 77 13.27 17.04 -2.85
N VAL A 78 12.38 16.39 -3.60
CA VAL A 78 12.71 15.23 -4.43
C VAL A 78 12.26 15.53 -5.86
N GLY A 79 13.11 15.27 -6.85
CA GLY A 79 12.80 15.54 -8.25
C GLY A 79 11.67 14.64 -8.77
N THR A 80 10.80 15.17 -9.64
CA THR A 80 9.63 14.46 -10.21
C THR A 80 9.97 13.14 -10.90
N ASN A 81 11.10 13.07 -11.62
CA ASN A 81 11.56 11.83 -12.23
C ASN A 81 11.94 10.76 -11.19
N VAL A 82 12.56 11.17 -10.08
CA VAL A 82 12.94 10.27 -8.98
C VAL A 82 11.70 9.76 -8.28
N ILE A 83 10.73 10.64 -7.99
CA ILE A 83 9.43 10.26 -7.40
C ILE A 83 8.77 9.15 -8.22
N ARG A 84 8.60 9.36 -9.53
CA ARG A 84 7.96 8.38 -10.43
C ARG A 84 8.66 7.01 -10.44
N ILE A 85 10.00 7.00 -10.38
CA ILE A 85 10.78 5.76 -10.37
C ILE A 85 10.59 5.05 -9.02
N LEU A 86 10.73 5.79 -7.91
CA LEU A 86 10.55 5.25 -6.58
C LEU A 86 9.14 4.72 -6.36
N GLU A 87 8.10 5.42 -6.80
CA GLU A 87 6.70 4.95 -6.75
C GLU A 87 6.54 3.58 -7.41
N LYS A 88 7.08 3.42 -8.63
CA LYS A 88 7.03 2.16 -9.36
C LYS A 88 7.76 1.03 -8.63
N LEU A 89 8.94 1.33 -8.08
CA LEU A 89 9.76 0.33 -7.38
C LEU A 89 9.15 -0.06 -6.02
N ILE A 90 8.58 0.89 -5.28
CA ILE A 90 7.90 0.63 -3.99
C ILE A 90 6.71 -0.29 -4.24
N ALA A 91 5.88 0.03 -5.23
CA ALA A 91 4.74 -0.80 -5.62
C ALA A 91 5.16 -2.24 -5.99
N ALA A 92 6.27 -2.39 -6.71
CA ALA A 92 6.81 -3.70 -7.06
C ALA A 92 7.38 -4.46 -5.85
N SER A 93 8.07 -3.77 -4.94
CA SER A 93 8.79 -4.36 -3.81
C SER A 93 7.91 -4.76 -2.64
N GLU A 94 6.82 -4.05 -2.36
CA GLU A 94 5.90 -4.37 -1.25
C GLU A 94 5.11 -5.67 -1.48
N GLY A 95 5.37 -6.40 -2.58
CA GLY A 95 4.56 -7.56 -2.97
C GLY A 95 3.10 -7.15 -3.17
N GLN A 96 2.87 -5.85 -3.35
CA GLN A 96 1.57 -5.23 -3.37
C GLN A 96 0.98 -5.45 -4.77
N GLN A 97 0.61 -6.72 -5.02
CA GLN A 97 -0.61 -7.04 -5.77
C GLN A 97 -1.83 -6.62 -4.93
N LEU A 98 -1.86 -5.38 -4.44
CA LEU A 98 -3.14 -4.69 -4.39
C LEU A 98 -3.35 -4.33 -5.83
N GLY A 99 -4.19 -5.12 -6.51
CA GLY A 99 -4.51 -4.94 -7.92
C GLY A 99 -4.60 -3.45 -8.20
N SER A 100 -3.56 -2.91 -8.84
CA SER A 100 -3.62 -1.56 -9.35
C SER A 100 -4.49 -1.72 -10.58
N ASN A 101 -5.78 -1.81 -10.32
CA ASN A 101 -6.78 -1.49 -11.29
C ASN A 101 -6.50 -0.08 -11.83
N SER A 102 -5.58 0.75 -11.33
CA SER A 102 -5.19 2.01 -11.96
C SER A 102 -5.04 1.94 -13.50
N ASP A 103 -4.40 0.90 -14.04
CA ASP A 103 -4.31 0.73 -15.51
C ASP A 103 -5.65 0.27 -16.11
N PHE A 104 -6.36 -0.60 -15.41
CA PHE A 104 -7.69 -1.08 -15.75
C PHE A 104 -8.76 0.03 -15.67
N ASP A 105 -8.92 0.69 -14.53
CA ASP A 105 -9.67 1.90 -14.22
C ASP A 105 -9.35 3.04 -15.19
N ALA A 106 -8.07 3.30 -15.52
CA ALA A 106 -7.74 4.29 -16.55
C ALA A 106 -8.26 3.87 -17.93
N ALA A 107 -8.17 2.58 -18.27
CA ALA A 107 -8.75 2.04 -19.50
C ALA A 107 -10.29 2.09 -19.47
N VAL A 108 -10.93 1.81 -18.32
CA VAL A 108 -12.38 1.92 -18.12
C VAL A 108 -12.82 3.36 -18.28
N GLU A 109 -12.15 4.34 -17.66
CA GLU A 109 -12.48 5.76 -17.81
C GLU A 109 -12.33 6.25 -19.26
N LYS A 110 -11.31 5.77 -19.98
CA LYS A 110 -11.16 6.04 -21.42
C LYS A 110 -12.33 5.46 -22.23
N LEU A 111 -12.77 4.25 -21.90
CA LEU A 111 -13.91 3.60 -22.56
C LEU A 111 -15.25 4.23 -22.17
N ARG A 112 -15.42 4.75 -20.96
CA ARG A 112 -16.62 5.51 -20.56
C ARG A 112 -16.78 6.78 -21.37
N LYS A 113 -15.68 7.47 -21.68
CA LYS A 113 -15.70 8.67 -22.54
C LYS A 113 -16.02 8.36 -24.00
N LYS A 114 -15.72 7.14 -24.46
CA LYS A 114 -16.07 6.67 -25.80
C LYS A 114 -16.58 5.23 -25.73
N PRO A 115 -17.86 5.05 -25.33
CA PRO A 115 -18.40 3.73 -25.11
C PRO A 115 -18.45 2.92 -26.41
N PRO A 116 -18.27 1.60 -26.34
CA PRO A 116 -18.42 0.75 -27.51
C PRO A 116 -19.86 0.82 -28.03
N ALA A 117 -20.02 0.89 -29.35
CA ALA A 117 -21.33 1.04 -30.00
C ALA A 117 -22.24 -0.20 -29.87
N THR A 118 -21.67 -1.34 -29.46
CA THR A 118 -22.41 -2.59 -29.24
C THR A 118 -21.95 -3.26 -27.95
N PRO A 119 -22.81 -4.06 -27.30
CA PRO A 119 -22.42 -4.81 -26.10
C PRO A 119 -21.23 -5.73 -26.39
N PRO A 120 -20.17 -5.70 -25.56
CA PRO A 120 -19.03 -6.57 -25.74
C PRO A 120 -19.46 -8.03 -25.54
N LYS A 121 -18.95 -8.94 -26.38
CA LYS A 121 -19.28 -10.37 -26.33
C LYS A 121 -18.85 -11.08 -25.03
N GLY A 122 -18.02 -10.41 -24.21
CA GLY A 122 -17.43 -10.96 -22.99
C GLY A 122 -16.37 -12.02 -23.28
N ASN A 123 -15.49 -12.28 -22.30
CA ASN A 123 -14.57 -13.41 -22.36
C ASN A 123 -15.20 -14.61 -21.64
N LYS A 124 -15.53 -15.67 -22.39
CA LYS A 124 -16.15 -16.89 -21.83
C LYS A 124 -15.18 -17.76 -21.03
N LYS A 125 -13.87 -17.52 -21.14
CA LYS A 125 -12.80 -18.23 -20.40
C LYS A 125 -11.73 -17.23 -19.97
N PRO A 126 -11.97 -16.44 -18.90
CA PRO A 126 -10.96 -15.53 -18.39
C PRO A 126 -9.73 -16.29 -17.89
N ALA A 127 -8.55 -15.69 -18.04
CA ALA A 127 -7.33 -16.20 -17.42
C ALA A 127 -7.40 -16.00 -15.90
N SER A 128 -7.01 -17.01 -15.13
CA SER A 128 -6.84 -16.90 -13.68
C SER A 128 -5.39 -16.63 -13.33
N VAL A 129 -5.17 -15.91 -12.24
CA VAL A 129 -3.84 -15.66 -11.66
C VAL A 129 -3.90 -16.11 -10.20
N GLU A 130 -2.89 -16.87 -9.76
CA GLU A 130 -2.73 -17.25 -8.36
C GLU A 130 -1.95 -16.17 -7.61
N SER A 131 -2.39 -15.82 -6.41
CA SER A 131 -1.70 -14.87 -5.54
C SER A 131 -1.76 -15.31 -4.07
N SER A 132 -0.72 -14.96 -3.33
CA SER A 132 -0.67 -15.13 -1.87
C SER A 132 -1.00 -13.79 -1.21
N VAL A 133 -1.90 -13.81 -0.23
CA VAL A 133 -2.33 -12.61 0.50
C VAL A 133 -2.18 -12.83 2.00
N THR A 134 -1.77 -11.78 2.71
CA THR A 134 -1.80 -11.75 4.17
C THR A 134 -3.14 -11.18 4.61
N GLN A 135 -3.91 -11.94 5.38
CA GLN A 135 -5.17 -11.51 5.95
C GLN A 135 -5.06 -11.48 7.48
N PHE A 136 -5.54 -10.39 8.08
CA PHE A 136 -5.65 -10.28 9.53
C PHE A 136 -6.96 -10.93 10.00
N VAL A 137 -6.87 -11.80 10.99
CA VAL A 137 -8.03 -12.37 11.67
C VAL A 137 -8.67 -11.25 12.50
N ARG A 138 -9.95 -10.98 12.26
CA ARG A 138 -10.71 -9.96 12.98
C ARG A 138 -11.32 -10.55 14.24
N ASP A 139 -11.37 -9.76 15.31
CA ASP A 139 -12.05 -10.13 16.54
C ASP A 139 -13.58 -9.99 16.36
N PRO A 140 -14.36 -11.08 16.48
CA PRO A 140 -15.81 -11.02 16.35
C PRO A 140 -16.49 -10.19 17.45
N ASP A 141 -15.93 -10.13 18.66
CA ASP A 141 -16.53 -9.41 19.78
C ASP A 141 -16.48 -7.89 19.54
N VAL A 142 -15.37 -7.41 18.98
CA VAL A 142 -15.21 -6.01 18.57
C VAL A 142 -16.22 -5.65 17.48
N VAL A 143 -16.32 -6.47 16.43
CA VAL A 143 -17.27 -6.22 15.33
C VAL A 143 -18.71 -6.21 15.84
N ALA A 144 -19.08 -7.17 16.69
CA ALA A 144 -20.41 -7.24 17.28
C ALA A 144 -20.72 -6.01 18.12
N TRP A 145 -19.78 -5.58 18.98
CA TRP A 145 -19.95 -4.40 19.81
C TRP A 145 -20.16 -3.13 18.98
N VAL A 146 -19.33 -2.89 17.95
CA VAL A 146 -19.47 -1.73 17.05
C VAL A 146 -20.82 -1.74 16.34
N LEU A 147 -21.27 -2.89 15.82
CA LEU A 147 -22.57 -3.00 15.16
C LEU A 147 -23.75 -2.71 16.10
N VAL A 148 -23.64 -3.12 17.37
CA VAL A 148 -24.64 -2.79 18.39
C VAL A 148 -24.65 -1.29 18.68
N GLN A 149 -23.49 -0.65 18.84
CA GLN A 149 -23.40 0.79 19.08
C GLN A 149 -23.95 1.62 17.92
N ALA A 150 -23.68 1.21 16.68
CA ALA A 150 -24.16 1.89 15.48
C ALA A 150 -25.69 1.89 15.35
N ALA A 151 -26.40 0.98 16.03
CA ALA A 151 -27.86 0.89 16.03
C ALA A 151 -28.49 0.93 14.63
N GLY A 152 -27.82 0.32 13.64
CA GLY A 152 -28.26 0.28 12.24
C GLY A 152 -28.11 1.60 11.49
N ARG A 153 -27.30 2.55 11.97
CA ARG A 153 -26.98 3.81 11.30
C ARG A 153 -25.49 3.93 10.99
N CYS A 154 -25.17 4.56 9.87
CA CYS A 154 -23.79 4.85 9.48
C CYS A 154 -23.21 5.98 10.36
N GLU A 155 -22.07 5.75 10.99
CA GLU A 155 -21.41 6.76 11.85
C GLU A 155 -20.77 7.93 11.08
N CYS A 156 -20.72 7.85 9.74
CA CYS A 156 -20.20 8.93 8.89
C CYS A 156 -21.30 9.88 8.38
N CYS A 157 -22.50 9.35 8.09
CA CYS A 157 -23.57 10.12 7.45
C CYS A 157 -24.95 10.00 8.11
N ASP A 158 -25.07 9.26 9.22
CA ASP A 158 -26.29 8.99 9.99
C ASP A 158 -27.44 8.31 9.23
N ALA A 159 -27.21 7.94 7.97
CA ALA A 159 -28.18 7.22 7.16
C ALA A 159 -28.42 5.82 7.73
N PRO A 160 -29.67 5.31 7.65
CA PRO A 160 -29.96 3.93 8.02
C PRO A 160 -29.22 2.94 7.11
N ALA A 161 -29.01 1.73 7.61
CA ALA A 161 -28.48 0.62 6.83
C ALA A 161 -29.25 0.45 5.50
N PRO A 162 -28.53 0.23 4.37
CA PRO A 162 -29.16 0.19 3.05
C PRO A 162 -30.09 -1.01 2.85
N PHE A 163 -29.89 -2.09 3.59
CA PHE A 163 -30.73 -3.30 3.57
C PHE A 163 -30.59 -4.09 4.87
N HIS A 164 -31.43 -5.11 5.04
CA HIS A 164 -31.41 -6.03 6.17
C HIS A 164 -30.90 -7.41 5.72
N ARG A 165 -30.22 -8.11 6.64
CA ARG A 165 -29.84 -9.51 6.47
C ARG A 165 -31.09 -10.41 6.53
N GLU A 166 -30.93 -11.69 6.20
CA GLU A 166 -32.00 -12.68 6.25
C GLU A 166 -32.62 -12.83 7.65
N ASP A 167 -31.84 -12.60 8.70
CA ASP A 167 -32.28 -12.60 10.10
C ASP A 167 -33.00 -11.32 10.54
N GLY A 168 -33.16 -10.35 9.63
CA GLY A 168 -33.79 -9.05 9.90
C GLY A 168 -32.85 -8.01 10.53
N SER A 169 -31.58 -8.32 10.77
CA SER A 169 -30.60 -7.35 11.29
C SER A 169 -30.16 -6.34 10.23
N PRO A 170 -29.91 -5.06 10.59
CA PRO A 170 -29.40 -4.07 9.64
C PRO A 170 -27.99 -4.41 9.17
N PHE A 171 -27.73 -4.26 7.86
CA PHE A 171 -26.41 -4.50 7.29
C PHE A 171 -25.56 -3.23 7.30
N LEU A 172 -24.46 -3.26 8.05
CA LEU A 172 -23.40 -2.26 8.04
C LEU A 172 -22.05 -2.97 7.98
N GLU A 173 -21.08 -2.33 7.33
CA GLU A 173 -19.69 -2.79 7.26
C GLU A 173 -18.85 -2.06 8.29
N VAL A 174 -18.10 -2.81 9.10
CA VAL A 174 -17.16 -2.23 10.08
C VAL A 174 -15.81 -2.05 9.41
N HIS A 175 -15.38 -0.78 9.33
CA HIS A 175 -14.08 -0.38 8.82
C HIS A 175 -13.17 0.05 9.98
N HIS A 176 -11.90 -0.38 9.95
CA HIS A 176 -10.90 0.17 10.86
C HIS A 176 -10.47 1.55 10.36
N VAL A 177 -10.52 2.57 11.22
CA VAL A 177 -10.11 3.94 10.88
C VAL A 177 -8.63 3.99 10.52
N GLN A 178 -7.81 3.28 11.31
CA GLN A 178 -6.44 2.95 10.93
C GLN A 178 -6.40 1.49 10.45
N ARG A 179 -6.01 1.26 9.20
CA ARG A 179 -6.01 -0.10 8.64
C ARG A 179 -5.05 -1.00 9.42
N LEU A 180 -5.46 -2.25 9.65
CA LEU A 180 -4.61 -3.27 10.29
C LEU A 180 -3.27 -3.45 9.55
N ALA A 181 -3.29 -3.34 8.22
CA ALA A 181 -2.08 -3.39 7.39
C ALA A 181 -1.09 -2.24 7.66
N ASP A 182 -1.55 -1.11 8.21
CA ASP A 182 -0.70 0.04 8.56
C ASP A 182 -0.34 0.05 10.07
N GLY A 183 -0.42 -1.10 10.73
CA GLY A 183 -0.19 -1.26 12.17
C GLY A 183 -1.32 -0.67 13.02
N GLY A 184 -2.56 -0.68 12.52
CA GLY A 184 -3.74 -0.38 13.33
C GLY A 184 -4.00 -1.47 14.37
N GLU A 185 -4.49 -1.08 15.53
CA GLU A 185 -4.94 -2.04 16.56
C GLU A 185 -6.28 -2.66 16.14
N GLY A 186 -6.54 -3.90 16.58
CA GLY A 186 -7.77 -4.63 16.27
C GLY A 186 -8.99 -4.16 17.06
N LEU A 187 -9.05 -2.87 17.42
CA LEU A 187 -10.12 -2.23 18.17
C LEU A 187 -11.12 -1.55 17.23
#